data_AF-A0A388TIF4-F1
#
_entry.id   AF-A0A388TIF4-F1
#
_cell.length_a   1.000
_cell.length_b   1.000
_cell.length_c   1.000
_cell.angle_alpha   90.00
_cell.angle_beta   90.00
_cell.angle_gamma   90.00
#
_symmetry.space_group_name_H-M   'P 1'
#
loop_
_entity.id
_entity.type
_entity.pdbx_description
1 polymer ?
#
loop_
_entity_poly.entity_id
_entity_poly.type
_entity_poly.pdbx_seq_one_letter_code
_entity_poly.pdbx_strand_id
1 'polypeptide(L)'
;MGKKLIVCWGVFFFLLSTLLAADTLVNAIIWEKQAFSIVANAPLIVSFNITNEGYYLLLPGGVLNIAHPERLTPVNDLLDSIEYDQKTLTPPLVEIKLKTKKKLQHTIYIEDDGRSFVLRLTDLAAPPQVTAPSVGHKLTRVEFVTENNKLKLRFYRGDNSYGEFKVYKFTKPSRLVLDFQPPITLGIANELPVGLGAVDRLRASQFTWEPLQVRVVLDLNDAYDDYIYDPQADYPLTVLARADAPPPVLPPVSANAASPLRNVRVAIIAGHGGSDPGAISRQGYKEKDITLEIAKRLQSALRAKGAVALLNREGDEGMSMDEQAQFANRNKADVLVSIHLNSFVNSATHGAES
;
A
#
# COMPACT_ATOMS: atom_id res chain seq x y z
N MET A 1 -5.31 -27.69 7.21
CA MET A 1 -4.22 -26.81 6.73
C MET A 1 -4.88 -25.45 6.50
N GLY A 2 -5.00 -24.64 7.55
CA GLY A 2 -5.96 -23.51 7.61
C GLY A 2 -5.81 -22.46 6.50
N LYS A 3 -6.93 -21.94 6.01
CA LYS A 3 -6.99 -20.86 5.02
C LYS A 3 -6.68 -19.50 5.69
N LYS A 4 -5.75 -18.72 5.12
CA LYS A 4 -5.45 -17.35 5.57
C LYS A 4 -6.67 -16.44 5.33
N LEU A 5 -7.13 -15.77 6.37
CA LEU A 5 -8.33 -14.94 6.35
C LEU A 5 -8.09 -13.57 5.67
N ILE A 6 -9.12 -13.09 4.98
CA ILE A 6 -9.29 -11.70 4.55
C ILE A 6 -9.73 -10.86 5.76
N VAL A 7 -8.87 -9.94 6.22
CA VAL A 7 -9.24 -8.92 7.21
C VAL A 7 -9.85 -7.72 6.48
N CYS A 8 -11.14 -7.47 6.70
CA CYS A 8 -11.83 -6.28 6.19
C CYS A 8 -11.73 -5.13 7.21
N TRP A 9 -11.21 -3.99 6.75
CA TRP A 9 -11.19 -2.74 7.51
C TRP A 9 -12.43 -1.90 7.16
N GLY A 10 -13.23 -1.53 8.17
CA GLY A 10 -14.18 -0.42 8.09
C GLY A 10 -15.64 -0.72 7.71
N VAL A 11 -16.48 0.19 8.22
CA VAL A 11 -17.96 0.33 8.38
C VAL A 11 -18.89 -0.15 7.24
N PHE A 12 -18.41 -0.57 6.08
CA PHE A 12 -19.27 -0.81 4.91
C PHE A 12 -20.02 -2.16 4.87
N PHE A 13 -19.85 -3.02 5.88
CA PHE A 13 -20.38 -4.39 5.86
C PHE A 13 -21.70 -4.60 6.61
N PHE A 14 -22.28 -3.56 7.21
CA PHE A 14 -23.48 -3.70 8.06
C PHE A 14 -24.74 -4.10 7.28
N LEU A 15 -24.77 -3.89 5.95
CA LEU A 15 -25.96 -4.12 5.11
C LEU A 15 -25.99 -5.49 4.39
N LEU A 16 -24.89 -6.24 4.33
CA LEU A 16 -24.85 -7.52 3.60
C LEU A 16 -24.79 -8.77 4.53
N SER A 17 -24.52 -8.59 5.83
CA SER A 17 -24.37 -9.68 6.80
C SER A 17 -25.70 -10.21 7.36
N THR A 18 -26.82 -9.53 7.11
CA THR A 18 -28.14 -9.88 7.66
C THR A 18 -28.76 -11.13 7.04
N LEU A 19 -28.26 -11.61 5.90
CA LEU A 19 -28.81 -12.77 5.19
C LEU A 19 -28.10 -14.12 5.44
N LEU A 20 -26.93 -14.13 6.11
CA LEU A 20 -26.12 -15.35 6.27
C LEU A 20 -25.78 -15.73 7.72
N ALA A 21 -26.05 -14.86 8.70
CA ALA A 21 -25.57 -15.03 10.08
C ALA A 21 -26.68 -15.15 11.14
N ALA A 22 -27.94 -15.32 10.75
CA ALA A 22 -28.97 -15.71 11.71
C ALA A 22 -28.60 -17.11 12.22
N ASP A 23 -28.27 -17.24 13.52
CA ASP A 23 -28.03 -18.49 14.27
C ASP A 23 -26.56 -18.96 14.48
N THR A 24 -25.56 -18.10 14.26
CA THR A 24 -24.17 -18.45 14.63
C THR A 24 -23.96 -18.38 16.15
N LEU A 25 -23.92 -19.53 16.82
CA LEU A 25 -23.65 -19.69 18.25
C LEU A 25 -22.15 -19.79 18.51
N VAL A 26 -21.61 -18.86 19.29
CA VAL A 26 -20.24 -18.90 19.83
C VAL A 26 -20.25 -19.79 21.07
N ASN A 27 -19.65 -20.98 20.95
CA ASN A 27 -19.64 -22.00 21.99
C ASN A 27 -18.40 -21.95 22.88
N ALA A 28 -17.32 -21.33 22.42
CA ALA A 28 -16.12 -21.18 23.22
C ALA A 28 -15.31 -19.94 22.82
N ILE A 29 -14.73 -19.31 23.85
CA ILE A 29 -13.66 -18.33 23.75
C ILE A 29 -12.48 -18.90 24.53
N ILE A 30 -11.33 -19.07 23.86
CA ILE A 30 -10.19 -19.81 24.41
C ILE A 30 -8.93 -18.97 24.31
N TRP A 31 -8.15 -18.94 25.39
CA TRP A 31 -6.78 -18.43 25.39
C TRP A 31 -5.81 -19.56 25.77
N GLU A 32 -5.02 -20.05 24.80
CA GLU A 32 -4.02 -21.10 25.03
C GLU A 32 -2.78 -20.86 24.16
N LYS A 33 -1.57 -21.07 24.70
CA LYS A 33 -0.30 -20.99 23.94
C LYS A 33 -0.17 -19.72 23.09
N GLN A 34 -0.55 -18.58 23.68
CA GLN A 34 -0.55 -17.27 23.02
C GLN A 34 -1.49 -17.14 21.81
N ALA A 35 -2.47 -18.05 21.69
CA ALA A 35 -3.53 -18.00 20.69
C ALA A 35 -4.87 -17.72 21.37
N PHE A 36 -5.53 -16.68 20.89
CA PHE A 36 -6.94 -16.44 21.16
C PHE A 36 -7.77 -17.13 20.09
N SER A 37 -8.77 -17.91 20.50
CA SER A 37 -9.65 -18.63 19.57
C SER A 37 -11.11 -18.42 19.91
N ILE A 38 -11.94 -18.28 18.87
CA ILE A 38 -13.40 -18.28 18.96
C ILE A 38 -13.89 -19.50 18.20
N VAL A 39 -14.72 -20.33 18.83
CA VAL A 39 -15.29 -21.53 18.22
C VAL A 39 -16.80 -21.39 18.16
N ALA A 40 -17.38 -21.60 16.98
CA ALA A 40 -18.81 -21.52 16.75
C ALA A 40 -19.41 -22.77 16.10
N ASN A 41 -20.74 -22.87 16.10
CA ASN A 41 -21.47 -23.96 15.43
C ASN A 41 -21.56 -23.78 13.90
N ALA A 42 -21.33 -22.56 13.39
CA ALA A 42 -21.47 -22.15 12.00
C ALA A 42 -20.30 -21.25 11.57
N PRO A 43 -20.08 -21.06 10.26
CA PRO A 43 -19.01 -20.21 9.78
C PRO A 43 -19.04 -18.79 10.37
N LEU A 44 -17.89 -18.32 10.85
CA LEU A 44 -17.75 -17.04 11.53
C LEU A 44 -17.53 -15.89 10.55
N ILE A 45 -18.24 -14.79 10.78
CA ILE A 45 -17.91 -13.48 10.21
C ILE A 45 -17.35 -12.63 11.35
N VAL A 46 -16.07 -12.28 11.26
CA VAL A 46 -15.36 -11.52 12.30
C VAL A 46 -14.79 -10.25 11.67
N SER A 47 -15.19 -9.08 12.18
CA SER A 47 -14.47 -7.83 11.92
C SER A 47 -13.37 -7.69 12.96
N PHE A 48 -12.15 -7.40 12.53
CA PHE A 48 -10.99 -7.27 13.41
C PHE A 48 -10.37 -5.89 13.24
N ASN A 49 -10.16 -5.19 14.36
CA ASN A 49 -9.57 -3.87 14.40
C ASN A 49 -8.45 -3.83 15.45
N ILE A 50 -7.43 -3.05 15.16
CA ILE A 50 -6.34 -2.76 16.09
C ILE A 50 -6.58 -1.37 16.66
N THR A 51 -6.48 -1.24 17.97
CA THR A 51 -6.69 0.00 18.72
C THR A 51 -5.45 0.32 19.56
N ASN A 52 -5.42 1.49 20.19
CA ASN A 52 -4.34 1.86 21.09
C ASN A 52 -4.27 0.97 22.35
N GLU A 53 -5.39 0.35 22.74
CA GLU A 53 -5.50 -0.49 23.93
C GLU A 53 -5.33 -1.98 23.64
N GLY A 54 -5.20 -2.38 22.36
CA GLY A 54 -5.10 -3.77 21.95
C GLY A 54 -5.99 -4.10 20.75
N TYR A 55 -6.68 -5.24 20.78
CA TYR A 55 -7.46 -5.75 19.66
C TYR A 55 -8.96 -5.71 19.93
N TYR A 56 -9.72 -5.39 18.90
CA TYR A 56 -11.17 -5.24 18.96
C TYR A 56 -11.86 -6.05 17.86
N LEU A 57 -12.71 -6.99 18.27
CA LEU A 57 -13.41 -7.89 17.36
C LEU A 57 -14.92 -7.68 17.47
N LEU A 58 -15.59 -7.74 16.32
CA LEU A 58 -17.05 -7.67 16.20
C LEU A 58 -17.57 -8.85 15.38
N LEU A 59 -18.55 -9.59 15.93
CA LEU A 59 -19.21 -10.70 15.25
C LEU A 59 -20.69 -10.36 15.03
N PRO A 60 -21.03 -9.73 13.89
CA PRO A 60 -22.42 -9.42 13.57
C PRO A 60 -23.21 -10.71 13.32
N GLY A 61 -24.40 -10.82 13.92
CA GLY A 61 -25.25 -12.01 13.91
C GLY A 61 -24.82 -13.11 14.91
N GLY A 62 -23.66 -12.97 15.55
CA GLY A 62 -23.20 -13.92 16.55
C GLY A 62 -24.04 -13.89 17.83
N VAL A 63 -24.26 -15.04 18.43
CA VAL A 63 -24.89 -15.20 19.75
C VAL A 63 -23.94 -15.97 20.66
N LEU A 64 -23.64 -15.42 21.85
CA LEU A 64 -22.81 -16.09 22.86
C LEU A 64 -23.62 -17.19 23.55
N ASN A 65 -23.20 -18.45 23.34
CA ASN A 65 -23.70 -19.62 24.06
C ASN A 65 -22.76 -19.99 25.23
N ILE A 66 -22.22 -18.96 25.87
CA ILE A 66 -21.31 -19.01 27.01
C ILE A 66 -21.70 -17.86 27.98
N ALA A 67 -21.22 -17.90 29.21
CA ALA A 67 -21.50 -16.85 30.20
C ALA A 67 -21.03 -15.48 29.68
N HIS A 68 -21.85 -14.44 29.81
CA HIS A 68 -21.52 -13.06 29.42
C HIS A 68 -22.44 -12.06 30.13
N PRO A 69 -22.05 -10.77 30.28
CA PRO A 69 -20.73 -10.22 29.98
C PRO A 69 -19.64 -10.83 30.88
N GLU A 70 -18.44 -10.97 30.34
CA GLU A 70 -17.32 -11.54 31.09
C GLU A 70 -16.03 -10.76 30.85
N ARG A 71 -15.19 -10.71 31.89
CA ARG A 71 -13.85 -10.11 31.86
C ARG A 71 -12.86 -11.07 32.53
N LEU A 72 -11.92 -11.56 31.73
CA LEU A 72 -10.88 -12.47 32.18
C LEU A 72 -9.61 -11.66 32.53
N THR A 73 -9.19 -11.68 33.80
CA THR A 73 -7.99 -10.98 34.31
C THR A 73 -7.34 -11.74 35.47
N PRO A 74 -6.00 -11.69 35.64
CA PRO A 74 -5.01 -11.37 34.61
C PRO A 74 -4.81 -12.56 33.67
N VAL A 75 -4.70 -12.32 32.37
CA VAL A 75 -4.58 -13.42 31.40
C VAL A 75 -3.15 -13.94 31.32
N ASN A 76 -2.16 -13.07 31.05
CA ASN A 76 -0.71 -13.39 31.04
C ASN A 76 0.16 -12.12 30.89
N ASP A 77 1.42 -12.26 30.46
CA ASP A 77 2.37 -11.16 30.23
C ASP A 77 2.14 -10.37 28.92
N LEU A 78 1.26 -10.85 28.04
CA LEU A 78 0.91 -10.19 26.77
C LEU A 78 -0.39 -9.38 26.91
N LEU A 79 -1.39 -9.96 27.58
CA LEU A 79 -2.74 -9.42 27.71
C LEU A 79 -3.02 -8.99 29.15
N ASP A 80 -3.61 -7.79 29.27
CA ASP A 80 -4.19 -7.29 30.52
C ASP A 80 -5.51 -8.01 30.80
N SER A 81 -6.42 -7.99 29.82
CA SER A 81 -7.75 -8.58 29.92
C SER A 81 -8.30 -9.08 28.59
N ILE A 82 -9.17 -10.08 28.65
CA ILE A 82 -10.10 -10.42 27.58
C ILE A 82 -11.50 -10.05 28.09
N GLU A 83 -12.16 -9.11 27.43
CA GLU A 83 -13.52 -8.67 27.75
C GLU A 83 -14.43 -9.06 26.59
N TYR A 84 -15.58 -9.66 26.88
CA TYR A 84 -16.57 -9.94 25.85
C TYR A 84 -17.99 -9.80 26.37
N ASP A 85 -18.87 -9.36 25.46
CA ASP A 85 -20.27 -9.08 25.75
C ASP A 85 -21.11 -9.24 24.48
N GLN A 86 -22.41 -9.41 24.66
CA GLN A 86 -23.38 -9.44 23.57
C GLN A 86 -24.30 -8.23 23.66
N LYS A 87 -24.39 -7.48 22.56
CA LYS A 87 -25.36 -6.39 22.41
C LYS A 87 -26.65 -6.93 21.80
N THR A 88 -27.76 -6.61 22.43
CA THR A 88 -29.13 -6.94 21.98
C THR A 88 -29.54 -6.05 20.79
N LEU A 89 -28.83 -6.18 19.68
CA LEU A 89 -29.12 -5.53 18.40
C LEU A 89 -29.91 -6.49 17.48
N THR A 90 -30.41 -5.97 16.37
CA THR A 90 -31.04 -6.78 15.31
C THR A 90 -30.29 -6.55 13.99
N PRO A 91 -29.42 -7.47 13.56
CA PRO A 91 -29.07 -8.75 14.20
C PRO A 91 -28.20 -8.57 15.47
N PRO A 92 -28.14 -9.57 16.38
CA PRO A 92 -27.30 -9.53 17.56
C PRO A 92 -25.83 -9.26 17.24
N LEU A 93 -25.08 -8.68 18.18
CA LEU A 93 -23.68 -8.33 17.96
C LEU A 93 -22.85 -8.77 19.15
N VAL A 94 -21.86 -9.64 18.92
CA VAL A 94 -20.85 -9.96 19.93
C VAL A 94 -19.69 -8.99 19.79
N GLU A 95 -19.30 -8.40 20.92
CA GLU A 95 -18.16 -7.50 21.08
C GLU A 95 -17.08 -8.22 21.89
N ILE A 96 -15.83 -8.23 21.40
CA ILE A 96 -14.69 -8.80 22.12
C ILE A 96 -13.53 -7.81 22.09
N LYS A 97 -12.94 -7.53 23.25
CA LYS A 97 -11.76 -6.69 23.46
C LYS A 97 -10.64 -7.54 24.06
N LEU A 98 -9.49 -7.56 23.41
CA LEU A 98 -8.25 -8.06 24.01
C LEU A 98 -7.38 -6.86 24.35
N LYS A 99 -7.35 -6.47 25.63
CA LYS A 99 -6.49 -5.38 26.09
C LYS A 99 -5.06 -5.87 26.24
N THR A 100 -4.12 -5.21 25.60
CA THR A 100 -2.71 -5.62 25.58
C THR A 100 -1.89 -4.80 26.58
N LYS A 101 -0.92 -5.43 27.23
CA LYS A 101 0.03 -4.73 28.13
C LYS A 101 1.12 -3.99 27.36
N LYS A 102 1.32 -4.36 26.09
CA LYS A 102 2.36 -3.87 25.20
C LYS A 102 1.92 -4.00 23.75
N LYS A 103 2.72 -3.46 22.82
CA LYS A 103 2.53 -3.69 21.39
C LYS A 103 2.92 -5.13 21.06
N LEU A 104 2.11 -5.81 20.25
CA LEU A 104 2.26 -7.22 19.89
C LEU A 104 2.21 -7.39 18.38
N GLN A 105 2.89 -8.43 17.88
CA GLN A 105 2.65 -8.94 16.53
C GLN A 105 1.45 -9.89 16.54
N HIS A 106 0.74 -10.00 15.41
CA HIS A 106 -0.44 -10.86 15.31
C HIS A 106 -0.46 -11.65 13.99
N THR A 107 -1.03 -12.85 14.05
CA THR A 107 -1.39 -13.66 12.88
C THR A 107 -2.82 -14.14 13.03
N ILE A 108 -3.63 -13.99 11.98
CA ILE A 108 -5.04 -14.37 11.98
C ILE A 108 -5.30 -15.44 10.93
N TYR A 109 -6.09 -16.45 11.28
CA TYR A 109 -6.60 -17.44 10.34
C TYR A 109 -7.96 -17.96 10.80
N ILE A 110 -8.72 -18.51 9.86
CA ILE A 110 -9.92 -19.31 10.16
C ILE A 110 -9.60 -20.76 9.76
N GLU A 111 -10.05 -21.72 10.57
CA GLU A 111 -9.88 -23.13 10.25
C GLU A 111 -10.69 -23.54 9.01
N ASP A 112 -10.35 -24.70 8.43
CA ASP A 112 -10.86 -25.10 7.11
C ASP A 112 -12.39 -25.25 7.06
N ASP A 113 -13.02 -25.51 8.21
CA ASP A 113 -14.47 -25.62 8.38
C ASP A 113 -15.20 -24.27 8.52
N GLY A 114 -14.44 -23.17 8.62
CA GLY A 114 -14.97 -21.82 8.78
C GLY A 114 -15.42 -21.46 10.21
N ARG A 115 -15.38 -22.40 11.16
CA ARG A 115 -16.06 -22.30 12.46
C ARG A 115 -15.16 -21.83 13.60
N SER A 116 -13.85 -21.89 13.38
CA SER A 116 -12.86 -21.46 14.36
C SER A 116 -12.09 -20.26 13.85
N PHE A 117 -12.23 -19.11 14.52
CA PHE A 117 -11.37 -17.96 14.31
C PHE A 117 -10.19 -18.03 15.27
N VAL A 118 -8.96 -17.85 14.77
CA VAL A 118 -7.76 -17.86 15.60
C VAL A 118 -6.93 -16.60 15.37
N LEU A 119 -6.59 -15.94 16.48
CA LEU A 119 -5.66 -14.81 16.58
C LEU A 119 -4.47 -15.24 17.44
N ARG A 120 -3.33 -15.51 16.78
CA ARG A 120 -2.06 -15.72 17.48
C ARG A 120 -1.40 -14.38 17.76
N LEU A 121 -1.00 -14.17 19.02
CA LEU A 121 -0.30 -12.99 19.46
C LEU A 121 1.10 -13.37 19.90
N THR A 122 2.10 -12.66 19.41
CA THR A 122 3.49 -12.83 19.84
C THR A 122 4.03 -11.49 20.31
N ASP A 123 5.05 -11.54 21.18
CA ASP A 123 5.73 -10.32 21.56
C ASP A 123 6.22 -9.62 20.30
N LEU A 124 6.07 -8.29 20.25
CA LEU A 124 6.83 -7.51 19.29
C LEU A 124 8.25 -7.51 19.84
N ALA A 125 9.02 -8.57 19.55
CA ALA A 125 10.43 -8.63 19.89
C ALA A 125 11.02 -7.27 19.52
N ALA A 126 11.84 -6.68 20.42
CA ALA A 126 12.63 -5.52 20.05
C ALA A 126 13.23 -5.86 18.69
N PRO A 127 13.00 -5.04 17.65
CA PRO A 127 13.47 -5.38 16.33
C PRO A 127 14.92 -5.81 16.51
N PRO A 128 15.34 -6.98 15.99
CA PRO A 128 16.76 -7.24 15.95
C PRO A 128 17.41 -5.96 15.45
N GLN A 129 18.55 -5.56 16.01
CA GLN A 129 19.37 -4.53 15.40
C GLN A 129 19.84 -5.10 14.05
N VAL A 130 18.90 -5.21 13.11
CA VAL A 130 19.12 -5.47 11.70
C VAL A 130 19.71 -4.15 11.29
N THR A 131 21.03 -4.14 11.11
CA THR A 131 21.69 -3.19 10.23
C THR A 131 20.75 -2.99 9.05
N ALA A 132 20.30 -1.74 8.83
CA ALA A 132 19.33 -1.42 7.78
C ALA A 132 19.65 -2.28 6.55
N PRO A 133 18.69 -3.05 6.01
CA PRO A 133 18.96 -3.93 4.89
C PRO A 133 19.74 -3.13 3.86
N SER A 134 20.89 -3.66 3.42
CA SER A 134 21.79 -3.00 2.48
C SER A 134 20.98 -2.42 1.31
N VAL A 135 21.43 -1.31 0.71
CA VAL A 135 20.72 -0.49 -0.29
C VAL A 135 19.87 -1.30 -1.30
N GLY A 136 20.27 -2.52 -1.65
CA GLY A 136 19.50 -3.47 -2.46
C GLY A 136 18.23 -4.09 -1.86
N HIS A 137 17.85 -3.92 -0.59
CA HIS A 137 16.71 -4.61 0.05
C HIS A 137 15.52 -3.67 0.36
N LYS A 138 15.30 -2.67 -0.48
CA LYS A 138 14.19 -1.71 -0.38
C LYS A 138 13.46 -1.62 -1.71
N LEU A 139 12.13 -1.71 -1.73
CA LEU A 139 11.32 -1.42 -2.91
C LEU A 139 11.31 0.10 -3.13
N THR A 140 11.99 0.60 -4.15
CA THR A 140 12.20 2.04 -4.34
C THR A 140 11.37 2.65 -5.45
N ARG A 141 10.96 1.84 -6.44
CA ARG A 141 10.31 2.36 -7.63
C ARG A 141 9.40 1.34 -8.28
N VAL A 142 8.30 1.83 -8.84
CA VAL A 142 7.42 1.07 -9.73
C VAL A 142 7.37 1.78 -11.07
N GLU A 143 7.48 1.02 -12.14
CA GLU A 143 7.20 1.47 -13.50
C GLU A 143 5.94 0.79 -14.00
N PHE A 144 5.17 1.53 -14.78
CA PHE A 144 4.05 0.98 -15.52
C PHE A 144 4.01 1.55 -16.93
N VAL A 145 3.67 0.67 -17.89
CA VAL A 145 3.52 1.00 -19.30
C VAL A 145 2.16 0.48 -19.77
N THR A 146 1.44 1.29 -20.55
CA THR A 146 0.17 0.86 -21.15
C THR A 146 0.36 0.64 -22.64
N GLU A 147 -0.01 -0.54 -23.12
CA GLU A 147 0.08 -0.91 -24.54
C GLU A 147 -1.08 -1.86 -24.90
N ASN A 148 -1.87 -1.55 -25.94
CA ASN A 148 -2.93 -2.42 -26.45
C ASN A 148 -3.89 -2.97 -25.36
N ASN A 149 -4.43 -2.10 -24.51
CA ASN A 149 -5.29 -2.46 -23.36
C ASN A 149 -4.61 -3.35 -22.30
N LYS A 150 -3.27 -3.39 -22.30
CA LYS A 150 -2.47 -4.09 -21.27
C LYS A 150 -1.72 -3.07 -20.43
N LEU A 151 -1.84 -3.19 -19.11
CA LEU A 151 -1.01 -2.47 -18.15
C LEU A 151 0.13 -3.38 -17.71
N LYS A 152 1.34 -3.06 -18.15
CA LYS A 152 2.58 -3.76 -17.81
C LYS A 152 3.22 -3.08 -16.61
N LEU A 153 3.61 -3.84 -15.59
CA LEU A 153 4.21 -3.33 -14.36
C LEU A 153 5.58 -3.98 -14.11
N ARG A 154 6.50 -3.17 -13.59
CA ARG A 154 7.82 -3.58 -13.15
C ARG A 154 8.17 -2.89 -11.84
N PHE A 155 8.85 -3.60 -10.95
CA PHE A 155 9.19 -3.14 -9.61
C PHE A 155 10.70 -3.21 -9.40
N TYR A 156 11.27 -2.16 -8.83
CA TYR A 156 12.70 -2.01 -8.64
C TYR A 156 13.07 -1.94 -7.17
N ARG A 157 14.19 -2.59 -6.87
CA ARG A 157 14.86 -2.53 -5.58
C ARG A 157 15.86 -1.36 -5.55
N GLY A 158 16.36 -0.99 -4.38
CA GLY A 158 17.26 0.15 -4.22
C GLY A 158 18.64 0.00 -4.88
N ASP A 159 19.02 -1.23 -5.25
CA ASP A 159 20.18 -1.53 -6.10
C ASP A 159 19.82 -1.54 -7.61
N ASN A 160 18.61 -1.09 -7.95
CA ASN A 160 18.03 -1.09 -9.28
C ASN A 160 17.82 -2.51 -9.88
N SER A 161 17.96 -3.57 -9.09
CA SER A 161 17.56 -4.92 -9.46
C SER A 161 16.02 -5.07 -9.44
N TYR A 162 15.50 -6.11 -10.08
CA TYR A 162 14.06 -6.36 -10.09
C TYR A 162 13.58 -6.96 -8.76
N GLY A 163 12.44 -6.46 -8.29
CA GLY A 163 11.74 -7.09 -7.18
C GLY A 163 11.06 -8.36 -7.65
N GLU A 164 11.41 -9.51 -7.06
CA GLU A 164 10.65 -10.74 -7.28
C GLU A 164 9.43 -10.75 -6.36
N PHE A 165 8.32 -11.31 -6.83
CA PHE A 165 7.09 -11.36 -6.06
C PHE A 165 6.21 -12.55 -6.44
N LYS A 166 5.26 -12.88 -5.56
CA LYS A 166 4.17 -13.82 -5.84
C LYS A 166 2.89 -13.05 -6.05
N VAL A 167 2.13 -13.42 -7.08
CA VAL A 167 0.85 -12.79 -7.41
C VAL A 167 -0.30 -13.64 -6.88
N TYR A 168 -1.25 -13.01 -6.20
CA TYR A 168 -2.50 -13.62 -5.73
C TYR A 168 -3.69 -12.82 -6.25
N LYS A 169 -4.75 -13.51 -6.69
CA LYS A 169 -5.98 -12.90 -7.20
C LYS A 169 -7.10 -13.00 -6.15
N PHE A 170 -7.80 -11.90 -5.92
CA PHE A 170 -8.99 -11.80 -5.08
C PHE A 170 -10.14 -11.20 -5.89
N THR A 171 -11.38 -11.59 -5.63
CA THR A 171 -12.55 -11.24 -6.46
C THR A 171 -13.62 -10.43 -5.74
N LYS A 172 -13.50 -10.21 -4.42
CA LYS A 172 -14.51 -9.50 -3.61
C LYS A 172 -13.85 -8.53 -2.62
N PRO A 173 -13.52 -7.30 -3.03
CA PRO A 173 -13.51 -6.78 -4.39
C PRO A 173 -12.30 -7.29 -5.21
N SER A 174 -12.33 -7.08 -6.52
CA SER A 174 -11.29 -7.54 -7.45
C SER A 174 -9.94 -6.88 -7.18
N ARG A 175 -8.91 -7.69 -6.89
CA ARG A 175 -7.56 -7.22 -6.58
C ARG A 175 -6.49 -8.20 -7.04
N LEU A 176 -5.33 -7.67 -7.44
CA LEU A 176 -4.09 -8.44 -7.53
C LEU A 176 -3.18 -8.04 -6.38
N VAL A 177 -2.72 -9.02 -5.61
CA VAL A 177 -1.82 -8.83 -4.47
C VAL A 177 -0.46 -9.38 -4.83
N LEU A 178 0.58 -8.57 -4.68
CA LEU A 178 1.96 -8.94 -4.92
C LEU A 178 2.71 -8.97 -3.59
N ASP A 179 3.18 -10.16 -3.21
CA ASP A 179 4.03 -10.34 -2.04
C ASP A 179 5.48 -10.46 -2.47
N PHE A 180 6.31 -9.49 -2.08
CA PHE A 180 7.70 -9.45 -2.49
C PHE A 180 8.55 -10.45 -1.71
N GLN A 181 9.49 -11.06 -2.42
CA GLN A 181 10.51 -11.97 -1.91
C GLN A 181 11.84 -11.71 -2.64
N PRO A 182 13.01 -11.89 -2.01
CA PRO A 182 13.20 -12.06 -0.57
C PRO A 182 12.65 -10.85 0.22
N PRO A 183 12.57 -10.94 1.57
CA PRO A 183 12.21 -9.83 2.42
C PRO A 183 12.86 -8.49 2.02
N ILE A 184 12.02 -7.48 1.76
CA ILE A 184 12.43 -6.11 1.46
C ILE A 184 11.65 -5.12 2.31
N THR A 185 12.17 -3.89 2.42
CA THR A 185 11.51 -2.75 3.05
C THR A 185 10.72 -1.93 2.05
N LEU A 186 9.63 -1.28 2.50
CA LEU A 186 8.87 -0.36 1.65
C LEU A 186 9.64 0.97 1.48
N GLY A 187 9.76 1.41 0.23
CA GLY A 187 10.37 2.71 -0.11
C GLY A 187 9.57 3.55 -1.11
N ILE A 188 8.47 3.03 -1.62
CA ILE A 188 7.51 3.77 -2.46
C ILE A 188 6.36 4.32 -1.61
N ALA A 189 5.60 5.27 -2.17
CA ALA A 189 4.40 5.77 -1.53
C ALA A 189 3.36 4.66 -1.28
N ASN A 190 2.61 4.78 -0.19
CA ASN A 190 1.63 3.78 0.21
C ASN A 190 0.43 3.71 -0.74
N GLU A 191 0.18 4.76 -1.51
CA GLU A 191 -0.86 4.79 -2.52
C GLU A 191 -0.38 5.59 -3.73
N LEU A 192 -0.53 4.99 -4.91
CA LEU A 192 -0.22 5.60 -6.19
C LEU A 192 -1.47 5.49 -7.08
N PRO A 193 -2.06 6.61 -7.52
CA PRO A 193 -3.14 6.56 -8.49
C PRO A 193 -2.57 6.00 -9.80
N VAL A 194 -3.20 4.96 -10.32
CA VAL A 194 -2.85 4.39 -11.62
C VAL A 194 -3.81 4.96 -12.66
N GLY A 195 -5.13 4.77 -12.45
CA GLY A 195 -6.19 5.35 -13.29
C GLY A 195 -6.06 4.95 -14.76
N LEU A 196 -5.53 3.76 -15.05
CA LEU A 196 -5.23 3.29 -16.40
C LEU A 196 -5.72 1.85 -16.59
N GLY A 197 -6.59 1.65 -17.58
CA GLY A 197 -7.06 0.33 -18.00
C GLY A 197 -7.82 -0.37 -16.88
N ALA A 198 -7.41 -1.59 -16.58
CA ALA A 198 -8.05 -2.47 -15.60
C ALA A 198 -7.69 -2.16 -14.12
N VAL A 199 -6.89 -1.13 -13.84
CA VAL A 199 -6.36 -0.84 -12.50
C VAL A 199 -6.65 0.61 -12.09
N ASP A 200 -7.36 0.78 -10.97
CA ASP A 200 -7.70 2.10 -10.42
C ASP A 200 -6.52 2.71 -9.65
N ARG A 201 -5.93 1.94 -8.75
CA ARG A 201 -4.81 2.37 -7.90
C ARG A 201 -3.92 1.21 -7.48
N LEU A 202 -2.71 1.57 -7.11
CA LEU A 202 -1.72 0.71 -6.49
C LEU A 202 -1.58 1.13 -5.03
N ARG A 203 -1.71 0.19 -4.10
CA ARG A 203 -1.46 0.39 -2.67
C ARG A 203 -0.25 -0.42 -2.26
N ALA A 204 0.61 0.13 -1.42
CA ALA A 204 1.79 -0.53 -0.93
C ALA A 204 1.90 -0.39 0.60
N SER A 205 2.35 -1.44 1.27
CA SER A 205 2.52 -1.43 2.71
C SER A 205 3.64 -2.38 3.12
N GLN A 206 4.29 -2.09 4.25
CA GLN A 206 5.02 -3.11 4.97
C GLN A 206 3.99 -4.04 5.63
N PHE A 207 3.70 -5.17 5.00
CA PHE A 207 2.57 -6.03 5.33
C PHE A 207 2.83 -6.87 6.58
N THR A 208 3.99 -7.50 6.63
CA THR A 208 4.50 -8.16 7.83
C THR A 208 5.90 -7.66 8.09
N TRP A 209 6.25 -7.58 9.37
CA TRP A 209 7.62 -7.28 9.80
C TRP A 209 8.40 -8.57 10.08
N GLU A 210 7.70 -9.69 10.29
CA GLU A 210 8.26 -11.04 10.47
C GLU A 210 7.37 -12.11 9.82
N PRO A 211 7.80 -12.73 8.69
CA PRO A 211 8.94 -12.30 7.90
C PRO A 211 8.72 -10.89 7.36
N LEU A 212 9.77 -10.08 7.26
CA LEU A 212 9.67 -8.75 6.67
C LEU A 212 9.17 -8.89 5.23
N GLN A 213 7.99 -8.36 4.92
CA GLN A 213 7.35 -8.53 3.62
C GLN A 213 6.67 -7.23 3.19
N VAL A 214 7.03 -6.75 2.00
CA VAL A 214 6.27 -5.73 1.32
C VAL A 214 5.14 -6.38 0.56
N ARG A 215 3.94 -5.81 0.70
CA ARG A 215 2.77 -6.15 -0.10
C ARG A 215 2.38 -4.96 -0.95
N VAL A 216 2.23 -5.20 -2.23
CA VAL A 216 1.57 -4.30 -3.16
C VAL A 216 0.20 -4.87 -3.52
N VAL A 217 -0.81 -4.01 -3.65
CA VAL A 217 -2.17 -4.37 -3.99
C VAL A 217 -2.63 -3.48 -5.14
N LEU A 218 -2.96 -4.08 -6.27
CA LEU A 218 -3.65 -3.41 -7.37
C LEU A 218 -5.14 -3.55 -7.15
N ASP A 219 -5.84 -2.44 -6.99
CA ASP A 219 -7.29 -2.40 -6.98
C ASP A 219 -7.78 -2.39 -8.41
N LEU A 220 -8.55 -3.41 -8.78
CA LEU A 220 -9.02 -3.64 -10.14
C LEU A 220 -10.45 -3.12 -10.31
N ASN A 221 -10.75 -2.61 -11.50
CA ASN A 221 -12.09 -2.18 -11.89
C ASN A 221 -12.77 -3.20 -12.81
N ASP A 222 -13.98 -2.87 -13.26
CA ASP A 222 -14.82 -3.74 -14.09
C ASP A 222 -14.28 -3.98 -15.51
N ALA A 223 -13.23 -3.24 -15.92
CA ALA A 223 -12.53 -3.49 -17.18
C ALA A 223 -11.52 -4.63 -17.08
N TYR A 224 -11.19 -5.13 -15.88
CA TYR A 224 -10.25 -6.23 -15.69
C TYR A 224 -10.77 -7.55 -16.31
N ASP A 225 -9.89 -8.20 -17.08
CA ASP A 225 -10.11 -9.53 -17.65
C ASP A 225 -9.24 -10.57 -16.94
N ASP A 226 -7.93 -10.46 -17.13
CA ASP A 226 -6.96 -11.38 -16.53
C ASP A 226 -5.58 -10.75 -16.29
N TYR A 227 -4.61 -11.54 -15.83
CA TYR A 227 -3.21 -11.14 -15.74
C TYR A 227 -2.27 -12.20 -16.29
N ILE A 228 -1.12 -11.76 -16.80
CA ILE A 228 0.01 -12.60 -17.17
C ILE A 228 1.13 -12.27 -16.19
N TYR A 229 1.68 -13.31 -15.55
CA TYR A 229 2.88 -13.20 -14.73
C TYR A 229 4.00 -14.05 -15.34
N ASP A 230 5.07 -13.39 -15.76
CA ASP A 230 6.28 -14.04 -16.27
C ASP A 230 7.51 -13.39 -15.60
N PRO A 231 8.16 -14.04 -14.63
CA PRO A 231 9.30 -13.48 -13.91
C PRO A 231 10.52 -13.20 -14.79
N GLN A 232 10.58 -13.77 -16.01
CA GLN A 232 11.69 -13.56 -16.96
C GLN A 232 11.39 -12.46 -17.98
N ALA A 233 10.14 -12.01 -18.07
CA ALA A 233 9.76 -10.94 -18.98
C ALA A 233 10.34 -9.59 -18.52
N ASP A 234 10.43 -8.65 -19.47
CA ASP A 234 10.82 -7.28 -19.16
C ASP A 234 9.83 -6.73 -18.10
N TYR A 235 8.54 -6.72 -18.37
CA TYR A 235 7.54 -6.38 -17.36
C TYR A 235 6.94 -7.65 -16.77
N PRO A 236 7.29 -8.04 -15.52
CA PRO A 236 6.93 -9.37 -15.04
C PRO A 236 5.44 -9.55 -14.81
N LEU A 237 4.71 -8.45 -14.56
CA LEU A 237 3.26 -8.47 -14.42
C LEU A 237 2.62 -7.68 -15.56
N THR A 238 1.70 -8.31 -16.28
CA THR A 238 0.83 -7.63 -17.25
C THR A 238 -0.61 -7.84 -16.86
N VAL A 239 -1.35 -6.76 -16.63
CA VAL A 239 -2.80 -6.77 -16.36
C VAL A 239 -3.54 -6.52 -17.67
N LEU A 240 -4.47 -7.39 -18.00
CA LEU A 240 -5.27 -7.35 -19.22
C LEU A 240 -6.63 -6.71 -18.93
N ALA A 241 -7.02 -5.75 -19.75
CA ALA A 241 -8.40 -5.28 -19.80
C ALA A 241 -9.20 -6.07 -20.85
N ARG A 242 -10.51 -6.19 -20.65
CA ARG A 242 -11.41 -6.87 -21.59
C ARG A 242 -11.34 -6.22 -22.97
N ALA A 243 -11.51 -7.01 -24.03
CA ALA A 243 -11.44 -6.51 -25.40
C ALA A 243 -12.54 -5.48 -25.71
N ASP A 244 -13.69 -5.60 -25.04
CA ASP A 244 -14.82 -4.67 -25.10
C ASP A 244 -14.74 -3.53 -24.07
N ALA A 245 -13.71 -3.54 -23.19
CA ALA A 245 -13.51 -2.46 -22.26
C ALA A 245 -13.22 -1.18 -23.03
N PRO A 246 -13.83 -0.04 -22.63
CA PRO A 246 -13.44 1.25 -23.17
C PRO A 246 -11.92 1.39 -23.03
N PRO A 247 -11.21 1.95 -24.03
CA PRO A 247 -9.79 2.25 -23.86
C PRO A 247 -9.61 3.00 -22.53
N PRO A 248 -8.51 2.74 -21.79
CA PRO A 248 -8.23 3.35 -20.50
C PRO A 248 -8.79 4.76 -20.44
N VAL A 249 -9.81 4.98 -19.61
CA VAL A 249 -10.24 6.35 -19.31
C VAL A 249 -9.11 6.92 -18.46
N LEU A 250 -8.08 7.43 -19.15
CA LEU A 250 -7.21 8.45 -18.61
C LEU A 250 -8.15 9.42 -17.90
N PRO A 251 -7.96 9.72 -16.60
CA PRO A 251 -8.86 10.62 -15.89
C PRO A 251 -9.11 11.81 -16.81
N PRO A 252 -10.39 12.20 -17.05
CA PRO A 252 -10.67 13.27 -17.98
C PRO A 252 -9.87 14.48 -17.50
N VAL A 253 -8.82 14.80 -18.25
CA VAL A 253 -8.34 16.17 -18.34
C VAL A 253 -9.53 16.85 -18.99
N SER A 254 -10.38 17.45 -18.15
CA SER A 254 -11.68 18.02 -18.48
C SER A 254 -11.84 18.28 -19.97
N ALA A 255 -12.63 17.44 -20.65
CA ALA A 255 -12.70 17.34 -22.11
C ALA A 255 -13.33 18.56 -22.81
N ASN A 256 -13.52 19.68 -22.09
CA ASN A 256 -14.09 20.93 -22.62
C ASN A 256 -13.16 22.14 -22.46
N ALA A 257 -11.85 21.92 -22.40
CA ALA A 257 -10.87 22.93 -22.81
C ALA A 257 -9.79 22.21 -23.61
N ALA A 258 -9.38 22.76 -24.76
CA ALA A 258 -8.19 22.33 -25.45
C ALA A 258 -7.02 22.41 -24.46
N SER A 259 -6.69 21.29 -23.81
CA SER A 259 -5.66 21.31 -22.78
C SER A 259 -4.34 21.58 -23.49
N PRO A 260 -3.68 22.72 -23.22
CA PRO A 260 -2.65 23.25 -24.10
C PRO A 260 -1.42 22.34 -24.19
N LEU A 261 -1.27 21.38 -23.29
CA LEU A 261 -0.12 20.48 -23.20
C LEU A 261 -0.48 19.01 -23.45
N ARG A 262 -1.65 18.73 -24.03
CA ARG A 262 -2.03 17.35 -24.39
C ARG A 262 -0.99 16.76 -25.35
N ASN A 263 -0.54 15.54 -25.05
CA ASN A 263 0.54 14.82 -25.77
C ASN A 263 1.95 15.40 -25.61
N VAL A 264 2.15 16.47 -24.83
CA VAL A 264 3.50 17.00 -24.56
C VAL A 264 4.15 16.20 -23.44
N ARG A 265 5.33 15.65 -23.70
CA ARG A 265 6.16 14.90 -22.75
C ARG A 265 7.22 15.83 -22.18
N VAL A 266 7.17 16.07 -20.87
CA VAL A 266 8.10 16.97 -20.17
C VAL A 266 8.97 16.15 -19.23
N ALA A 267 10.28 16.12 -19.48
CA ALA A 267 11.27 15.64 -18.53
C ALA A 267 11.62 16.76 -17.56
N ILE A 268 11.35 16.57 -16.29
CA ILE A 268 11.63 17.50 -15.20
C ILE A 268 12.84 16.97 -14.45
N ILE A 269 13.89 17.79 -14.40
CA ILE A 269 15.11 17.51 -13.67
C ILE A 269 15.11 18.36 -12.40
N ALA A 270 14.95 17.72 -11.25
CA ALA A 270 15.26 18.34 -9.97
C ALA A 270 16.79 18.38 -9.83
N GLY A 271 17.38 19.58 -9.91
CA GLY A 271 18.82 19.79 -9.83
C GLY A 271 19.41 19.24 -8.54
N HIS A 272 20.69 18.83 -8.61
CA HIS A 272 21.45 18.25 -7.50
C HIS A 272 20.82 16.96 -6.93
N GLY A 273 21.22 16.55 -5.72
CA GLY A 273 20.72 15.35 -5.05
C GLY A 273 21.85 14.41 -4.60
N GLY A 274 21.54 13.53 -3.65
CA GLY A 274 22.52 12.64 -3.05
C GLY A 274 23.62 13.42 -2.32
N SER A 275 24.88 13.16 -2.67
CA SER A 275 26.03 13.83 -2.07
C SER A 275 26.19 15.29 -2.47
N ASP A 276 25.53 15.74 -3.55
CA ASP A 276 25.58 17.12 -4.00
C ASP A 276 24.37 17.91 -3.42
N PRO A 277 24.59 18.81 -2.45
CA PRO A 277 23.51 19.61 -1.86
C PRO A 277 23.06 20.78 -2.74
N GLY A 278 23.84 21.14 -3.78
CA GLY A 278 23.76 22.43 -4.44
C GLY A 278 24.06 23.60 -3.49
N ALA A 279 23.54 24.78 -3.81
CA ALA A 279 23.65 25.96 -2.96
C ALA A 279 23.02 25.72 -1.58
N ILE A 280 23.68 26.25 -0.54
CA ILE A 280 23.19 26.20 0.84
C ILE A 280 22.89 27.64 1.29
N SER A 281 21.65 27.89 1.66
CA SER A 281 21.23 29.18 2.18
C SER A 281 21.86 29.48 3.55
N ARG A 282 21.87 30.76 3.96
CA ARG A 282 22.32 31.17 5.30
C ARG A 282 21.56 30.48 6.45
N GLN A 283 20.34 30.00 6.19
CA GLN A 283 19.48 29.32 7.15
C GLN A 283 19.64 27.79 7.11
N GLY A 284 20.53 27.27 6.25
CA GLY A 284 20.84 25.84 6.15
C GLY A 284 19.97 25.06 5.16
N TYR A 285 19.01 25.70 4.48
CA TYR A 285 18.27 25.06 3.40
C TYR A 285 19.19 24.72 2.22
N LYS A 286 19.07 23.49 1.71
CA LYS A 286 19.84 22.99 0.59
C LYS A 286 19.01 23.10 -0.69
N GLU A 287 19.66 23.55 -1.75
CA GLU A 287 19.05 23.67 -3.08
C GLU A 287 18.38 22.37 -3.51
N LYS A 288 19.06 21.23 -3.34
CA LYS A 288 18.54 19.92 -3.74
C LYS A 288 17.15 19.55 -3.16
N ASP A 289 16.85 20.03 -1.96
CA ASP A 289 15.60 19.72 -1.25
C ASP A 289 14.46 20.57 -1.83
N ILE A 290 14.76 21.86 -2.06
CA ILE A 290 13.80 22.82 -2.61
C ILE A 290 13.55 22.53 -4.10
N THR A 291 14.58 22.22 -4.89
CA THR A 291 14.43 21.88 -6.31
C THR A 291 13.54 20.65 -6.50
N LEU A 292 13.66 19.64 -5.62
CA LEU A 292 12.79 18.46 -5.64
C LEU A 292 11.34 18.82 -5.34
N GLU A 293 11.11 19.69 -4.36
CA GLU A 293 9.77 20.13 -4.00
C GLU A 293 9.11 20.93 -5.14
N ILE A 294 9.84 21.87 -5.74
CA ILE A 294 9.39 22.62 -6.91
C ILE A 294 9.10 21.66 -8.07
N ALA A 295 9.98 20.70 -8.32
CA ALA A 295 9.81 19.73 -9.41
C ALA A 295 8.56 18.86 -9.24
N LYS A 296 8.24 18.41 -8.03
CA LYS A 296 7.00 17.65 -7.73
C LYS A 296 5.74 18.51 -7.93
N ARG A 297 5.79 19.78 -7.50
CA ARG A 297 4.70 20.74 -7.72
C ARG A 297 4.49 21.02 -9.21
N LEU A 298 5.58 21.22 -9.97
CA LEU A 298 5.56 21.41 -11.42
C LEU A 298 5.00 20.17 -12.12
N GLN A 299 5.45 18.97 -11.74
CA GLN A 299 4.94 17.72 -12.29
C GLN A 299 3.42 17.61 -12.12
N SER A 300 2.92 17.91 -10.93
CA SER A 300 1.48 17.90 -10.62
C SER A 300 0.72 18.93 -11.46
N ALA A 301 1.24 20.15 -11.59
CA ALA A 301 0.63 21.22 -12.37
C ALA A 301 0.60 20.92 -13.88
N LEU A 302 1.67 20.33 -14.42
CA LEU A 302 1.76 19.93 -15.83
C LEU A 302 0.82 18.76 -16.14
N ARG A 303 0.74 17.76 -15.25
CA ARG A 303 -0.23 16.66 -15.36
C ARG A 303 -1.67 17.16 -15.33
N ALA A 304 -1.99 18.11 -14.44
CA ALA A 304 -3.30 18.75 -14.40
C ALA A 304 -3.66 19.50 -15.71
N LYS A 305 -2.65 19.94 -16.47
CA LYS A 305 -2.78 20.54 -17.82
C LYS A 305 -2.65 19.54 -18.96
N GLY A 306 -2.64 18.24 -18.68
CA GLY A 306 -2.68 17.16 -19.67
C GLY A 306 -1.32 16.74 -20.28
N ALA A 307 -0.21 17.23 -19.72
CA ALA A 307 1.13 16.79 -20.13
C ALA A 307 1.51 15.44 -19.51
N VAL A 308 2.38 14.69 -20.19
CA VAL A 308 3.10 13.56 -19.62
C VAL A 308 4.35 14.10 -18.92
N ALA A 309 4.25 14.40 -17.63
CA ALA A 309 5.35 14.94 -16.83
C ALA A 309 6.13 13.83 -16.09
N LEU A 310 7.42 13.73 -16.37
CA LEU A 310 8.35 12.71 -15.90
C LEU A 310 9.40 13.37 -15.01
N LEU A 311 9.66 12.84 -13.83
CA LEU A 311 10.59 13.42 -12.87
C LEU A 311 11.83 12.52 -12.77
N ASN A 312 13.02 13.12 -12.79
CA ASN A 312 14.29 12.36 -12.77
C ASN A 312 14.56 11.61 -11.46
N ARG A 313 14.07 12.13 -10.32
CA ARG A 313 14.23 11.55 -8.98
C ARG A 313 13.05 11.85 -8.08
N GLU A 314 12.66 10.91 -7.23
CA GLU A 314 11.56 11.09 -6.27
C GLU A 314 12.05 11.36 -4.83
N GLY A 315 13.33 11.11 -4.57
CA GLY A 315 14.00 11.31 -3.29
C GLY A 315 15.34 12.02 -3.44
N ASP A 316 16.23 11.77 -2.48
CA ASP A 316 17.55 12.38 -2.39
C ASP A 316 18.61 11.57 -3.15
N GLU A 317 18.38 11.40 -4.45
CA GLU A 317 19.33 10.74 -5.37
C GLU A 317 20.05 11.77 -6.24
N GLY A 318 21.36 11.61 -6.44
CA GLY A 318 22.09 12.42 -7.41
C GLY A 318 21.93 11.89 -8.84
N MET A 319 22.02 12.78 -9.83
CA MET A 319 22.03 12.40 -11.24
C MET A 319 23.02 13.29 -12.00
N SER A 320 23.98 12.67 -12.69
CA SER A 320 24.95 13.36 -13.54
C SER A 320 24.27 14.03 -14.74
N MET A 321 24.93 15.02 -15.35
CA MET A 321 24.40 15.74 -16.51
C MET A 321 24.12 14.80 -17.70
N ASP A 322 24.99 13.81 -17.92
CA ASP A 322 24.78 12.81 -18.97
C ASP A 322 23.56 11.92 -18.69
N GLU A 323 23.34 11.53 -17.44
CA GLU A 323 22.16 10.76 -17.03
C GLU A 323 20.86 11.57 -17.17
N GLN A 324 20.90 12.88 -16.94
CA GLN A 324 19.75 13.77 -17.14
C GLN A 324 19.37 13.85 -18.63
N ALA A 325 20.36 14.03 -19.51
CA ALA A 325 20.14 14.03 -20.96
C ALA A 325 19.61 12.66 -21.44
N GLN A 326 20.20 11.56 -20.97
CA GLN A 326 19.71 10.22 -21.27
C GLN A 326 18.30 9.97 -20.72
N PHE A 327 17.98 10.48 -19.54
CA PHE A 327 16.64 10.38 -18.96
C PHE A 327 15.60 11.01 -19.88
N ALA A 328 15.84 12.24 -20.36
CA ALA A 328 14.93 12.89 -21.31
C ALA A 328 14.84 12.13 -22.64
N ASN A 329 15.97 11.73 -23.22
CA ASN A 329 16.02 11.02 -24.50
C ASN A 329 15.33 9.66 -24.47
N ARG A 330 15.62 8.83 -23.46
CA ARG A 330 14.99 7.50 -23.28
C ARG A 330 13.48 7.61 -23.12
N ASN A 331 13.04 8.67 -22.46
CA ASN A 331 11.63 8.96 -22.25
C ASN A 331 10.97 9.69 -23.42
N LYS A 332 11.69 9.94 -24.53
CA LYS A 332 11.17 10.69 -25.69
C LYS A 332 10.51 12.00 -25.26
N ALA A 333 11.14 12.74 -24.34
CA ALA A 333 10.60 14.01 -23.88
C ALA A 333 10.67 15.05 -25.01
N ASP A 334 9.59 15.80 -25.20
CA ASP A 334 9.53 16.93 -26.14
C ASP A 334 10.24 18.15 -25.55
N VAL A 335 10.21 18.28 -24.22
CA VAL A 335 10.84 19.37 -23.46
C VAL A 335 11.56 18.79 -22.25
N LEU A 336 12.78 19.29 -21.99
CA LEU A 336 13.49 19.09 -20.73
C LEU A 336 13.46 20.40 -19.94
N VAL A 337 13.05 20.33 -18.68
CA VAL A 337 13.05 21.46 -17.73
C VAL A 337 13.96 21.09 -16.56
N SER A 338 15.10 21.77 -16.42
CA SER A 338 15.97 21.62 -15.25
C SER A 338 15.72 22.75 -14.26
N ILE A 339 15.56 22.39 -12.98
CA ILE A 339 15.24 23.34 -11.91
C ILE A 339 16.44 23.45 -10.99
N HIS A 340 16.97 24.67 -10.89
CA HIS A 340 18.08 25.04 -10.02
C HIS A 340 17.75 26.33 -9.25
N LEU A 341 18.43 26.52 -8.13
CA LEU A 341 18.42 27.72 -7.32
C LEU A 341 19.85 28.23 -7.23
N ASN A 342 20.22 29.04 -8.23
CA ASN A 342 21.54 29.63 -8.32
C ASN A 342 21.89 30.41 -7.03
N SER A 343 23.18 30.48 -6.73
CA SER A 343 23.71 31.35 -5.68
C SER A 343 24.65 32.40 -6.27
N PHE A 344 24.66 33.58 -5.68
CA PHE A 344 25.55 34.67 -6.07
C PHE A 344 26.11 35.36 -4.83
N VAL A 345 27.35 35.86 -4.93
CA VAL A 345 28.03 36.55 -3.81
C VAL A 345 27.36 37.88 -3.44
N ASN A 346 26.75 38.56 -4.42
CA ASN A 346 26.02 39.79 -4.20
C ASN A 346 24.58 39.48 -3.79
N SER A 347 24.21 39.79 -2.54
CA SER A 347 22.86 39.56 -2.02
C SER A 347 21.77 40.44 -2.63
N ALA A 348 22.14 41.46 -3.41
CA ALA A 348 21.19 42.26 -4.19
C ALA A 348 20.71 41.55 -5.47
N THR A 349 21.38 40.48 -5.90
CA THR A 349 20.97 39.69 -7.06
C THR A 349 19.85 38.73 -6.66
N HIS A 350 18.65 38.95 -7.17
CA HIS A 350 17.48 38.12 -6.95
C HIS A 350 16.56 38.12 -8.18
N GLY A 351 15.79 37.06 -8.37
CA GLY A 351 14.84 36.96 -9.49
C GLY A 351 14.75 35.54 -10.04
N ALA A 352 13.97 35.37 -11.11
CA ALA A 352 13.93 34.14 -11.88
C ALA A 352 14.76 34.31 -13.17
N GLU A 353 15.42 33.23 -13.59
CA GLU A 353 16.19 33.09 -14.82
C GLU A 353 15.64 31.86 -15.57
N SER A 354 15.53 31.93 -16.90
CA SER A 354 14.86 30.91 -17.73
C SER A 354 15.65 30.53 -18.95
#